data_AF-A0A3D3PST4-F1
#
_entry.id   AF-A0A3D3PST4-F1
#
_cell.length_a   1.000
_cell.length_b   1.000
_cell.length_c   1.000
_cell.angle_alpha   90.00
_cell.angle_beta   90.00
_cell.angle_gamma   90.00
#
_symmetry.space_group_name_H-M   'P 1'
#
loop_
_entity.id
_entity.type
_entity.pdbx_description
1 polymer ?
#
loop_
_entity_poly.entity_id
_entity_poly.type
_entity_poly.pdbx_seq_one_letter_code
_entity_poly.pdbx_strand_id
1 'polypeptide(L)' 'MLKKLASAAREWWSTYDPEDATTAPTSDQVANWLESQDVAKRVAEVMAQILRADGLTTGPRK' A
#
# COMPACT_ATOMS: atom_id res chain seq x y z
N MET A 1 -3.18 1.51 15.52
CA MET A 1 -2.96 2.24 14.25
C MET A 1 -1.54 2.06 13.73
N LEU A 2 -0.51 2.64 14.36
CA LEU A 2 0.88 2.65 13.86
C LEU A 2 1.49 1.26 13.64
N LYS A 3 1.17 0.28 14.50
CA LYS A 3 1.63 -1.12 14.33
C LYS A 3 1.12 -1.75 13.02
N LYS A 4 -0.13 -1.48 12.63
CA LYS A 4 -0.73 -2.01 11.40
C LYS A 4 -0.10 -1.38 10.15
N LEU A 5 0.27 -0.09 10.23
CA LEU A 5 1.00 0.61 9.17
C LEU A 5 2.38 -0.03 8.95
N ALA A 6 3.14 -0.26 10.03
CA ALA A 6 4.46 -0.87 9.95
C ALA A 6 4.41 -2.29 9.39
N SER A 7 3.38 -3.08 9.74
CA SER A 7 3.16 -4.39 9.15
C SER A 7 2.87 -4.31 7.65
N ALA A 8 2.01 -3.38 7.21
CA ALA A 8 1.72 -3.19 5.78
C ALA A 8 2.98 -2.74 5.00
N ALA A 9 3.78 -1.84 5.57
CA ALA A 9 5.06 -1.44 4.99
C ALA A 9 6.00 -2.64 4.83
N ARG A 10 6.11 -3.49 5.85
CA ARG A 10 7.00 -4.66 5.80
C ARG A 10 6.49 -5.74 4.86
N GLU A 11 5.20 -6.01 4.84
CA GLU A 11 4.61 -7.04 3.97
C GLU A 11 4.75 -6.68 2.50
N TRP A 12 4.45 -5.43 2.15
CA TRP A 12 4.31 -5.03 0.75
C TRP A 12 5.49 -4.24 0.18
N TRP A 13 6.30 -3.62 1.04
CA TRP A 13 7.41 -2.75 0.62
C TRP A 13 8.78 -3.27 1.05
N SER A 14 8.88 -4.43 1.70
CA SER A 14 10.19 -5.04 2.00
C SER A 14 10.90 -5.59 0.76
N THR A 15 10.15 -5.94 -0.28
CA THR A 15 10.66 -6.46 -1.55
C THR A 15 10.45 -5.48 -2.71
N TYR A 16 10.05 -4.24 -2.43
CA TYR A 16 9.85 -3.24 -3.46
C TYR A 16 11.20 -2.87 -4.09
N ASP A 17 11.27 -3.04 -5.41
CA ASP A 17 12.40 -2.57 -6.20
C ASP A 17 12.06 -1.19 -6.78
N PRO A 18 12.80 -0.12 -6.41
CA PRO A 18 12.57 1.22 -6.94
C PRO A 18 12.82 1.32 -8.45
N GLU A 19 13.53 0.37 -9.07
CA GLU A 19 13.77 0.31 -10.52
C GLU A 19 12.70 -0.50 -11.27
N ASP A 20 11.91 -1.34 -10.57
CA ASP A 20 10.80 -2.10 -11.13
C ASP A 20 9.46 -1.73 -10.47
N ALA A 21 8.77 -0.77 -11.08
CA ALA A 21 7.46 -0.32 -10.63
C ALA A 21 6.34 -1.38 -10.68
N THR A 22 6.57 -2.57 -11.25
CA THR A 22 5.60 -3.68 -11.22
C THR A 22 5.65 -4.48 -9.91
N THR A 23 6.75 -4.37 -9.17
CA THR A 23 6.89 -4.93 -7.82
C THR A 23 6.10 -4.13 -6.77
N ALA A 24 5.71 -2.90 -7.10
CA ALA A 24 4.90 -2.06 -6.23
C ALA A 24 3.46 -2.58 -6.13
N PRO A 25 2.93 -2.79 -4.92
CA PRO A 25 1.52 -3.12 -4.72
C PRO A 25 0.62 -1.96 -5.22
N THR A 26 -0.62 -2.28 -5.62
CA THR A 26 -1.62 -1.25 -5.87
C THR A 26 -2.21 -0.73 -4.56
N SER A 27 -2.67 0.52 -4.56
CA SER A 27 -3.36 1.10 -3.40
C SER A 27 -4.58 0.26 -2.99
N ASP A 28 -5.29 -0.35 -3.95
CA ASP A 28 -6.43 -1.23 -3.67
C ASP A 28 -6.02 -2.53 -2.98
N GLN A 29 -4.89 -3.13 -3.36
CA GLN A 29 -4.36 -4.33 -2.70
C GLN A 29 -4.00 -4.05 -1.25
N VAL A 30 -3.32 -2.93 -0.98
CA VAL A 30 -2.93 -2.54 0.38
C VAL A 30 -4.16 -2.16 1.21
N ALA A 31 -5.12 -1.44 0.63
CA ALA A 31 -6.36 -1.06 1.32
C ALA A 31 -7.21 -2.29 1.68
N ASN A 32 -7.42 -3.21 0.74
CA ASN A 32 -8.17 -4.46 0.98
C ASN A 32 -7.51 -5.32 2.06
N TRP A 33 -6.18 -5.40 2.07
CA TRP A 33 -5.45 -6.11 3.12
C TRP A 33 -5.63 -5.44 4.49
N LEU A 34 -5.56 -4.11 4.55
CA LEU A 34 -5.79 -3.36 5.79
C LEU A 34 -7.23 -3.53 6.30
N GLU A 35 -8.23 -3.54 5.42
CA GLU A 35 -9.62 -3.84 5.77
C GLU A 35 -9.77 -5.24 6.37
N SER A 36 -9.07 -6.25 5.80
CA SER A 36 -9.05 -7.61 6.38
C SER A 36 -8.43 -7.66 7.78
N GLN A 37 -7.60 -6.68 8.13
CA GLN A 37 -6.99 -6.51 9.44
C GLN A 37 -7.85 -5.64 10.37
N ASP A 38 -9.15 -5.46 10.08
CA ASP A 38 -10.09 -4.70 10.91
C ASP A 38 -9.71 -3.21 11.00
N VAL A 39 -9.29 -2.64 9.87
CA VAL A 39 -9.08 -1.20 9.67
C VAL A 39 -10.26 -0.65 8.89
N ALA A 40 -10.85 0.46 9.34
CA ALA A 40 -11.93 1.10 8.61
C ALA A 40 -11.49 1.48 7.20
N LYS A 41 -12.32 1.22 6.20
CA LYS A 41 -12.05 1.48 4.77
C LYS A 41 -11.39 2.83 4.50
N ARG A 42 -11.96 3.92 5.03
CA ARG A 42 -11.40 5.27 4.81
C ARG A 42 -10.00 5.43 5.37
N VAL A 43 -9.71 4.78 6.49
CA VAL A 43 -8.37 4.77 7.11
C VAL A 43 -7.42 3.90 6.29
N ALA A 44 -7.87 2.75 5.80
CA ALA A 44 -7.10 1.86 4.94
C ALA A 44 -6.67 2.55 3.63
N GLU A 45 -7.58 3.29 2.99
CA GLU A 45 -7.30 4.10 1.80
C GLU A 45 -6.21 5.15 2.07
N VAL A 46 -6.32 5.89 3.17
CA VAL A 46 -5.33 6.92 3.54
C VAL A 46 -3.98 6.28 3.85
N MET A 47 -3.96 5.15 4.56
CA MET A 47 -2.74 4.40 4.85
C MET A 47 -2.07 3.88 3.56
N ALA A 48 -2.86 3.38 2.60
CA ALA A 48 -2.37 2.93 1.31
C ALA A 48 -1.81 4.08 0.46
N GLN A 49 -2.37 5.29 0.58
CA GLN A 49 -1.82 6.49 -0.05
C GLN A 49 -0.52 6.95 0.61
N ILE A 50 -0.42 6.90 1.95
CA ILE A 50 0.80 7.24 2.69
C ILE A 50 1.95 6.27 2.36
N LEU A 51 1.64 4.98 2.20
CA LEU A 51 2.64 3.95 1.90
C LEU A 51 3.08 3.95 0.43
N ARG A 52 2.35 4.62 -0.46
CA ARG A 52 2.65 4.64 -1.89
C ARG A 52 3.98 5.38 -2.12
N ALA A 53 4.94 4.70 -2.78
CA ALA A 53 6.17 5.34 -3.22
C ALA A 53 5.88 6.54 -4.14
N ASP A 54 6.55 7.65 -3.84
CA ASP A 54 6.55 8.86 -4.67
C ASP A 54 7.16 8.55 -6.05
N GLY A 55 6.46 8.96 -7.11
CA GLY A 55 6.90 8.75 -8.50
C GLY A 55 6.14 7.67 -9.28
N LEU A 56 5.29 6.87 -8.63
CA LEU A 56 4.40 5.95 -9.34
C LEU A 56 3.29 6.72 -10.07
N THR A 57 3.13 6.50 -11.38
CA THR A 57 2.05 7.10 -12.18
C THR A 57 0.69 6.90 -11.52
N THR A 58 -0.03 8.00 -11.29
CA THR A 58 -1.44 7.97 -10.87
C THR A 58 -2.31 7.69 -12.10
N GLY A 59 -2.77 6.45 -12.22
CA GLY A 59 -3.68 6.02 -13.28
C GLY A 59 -3.96 4.51 -13.20
N PRO A 60 -5.02 4.01 -13.85
CA PRO A 60 -5.25 2.57 -13.93
C PRO A 60 -4.04 1.91 -14.61
N ARG A 61 -3.36 1.02 -13.88
CA ARG A 61 -2.42 0.07 -14.48
C ARG A 61 -3.28 -0.87 -15.34
N LYS A 62 -3.16 -0.77 -16.67
CA LYS A 62 -3.78 -1.71 -17.62
C LYS A 62 -2.93 -2.97 -17.71
#